data_AF-A0A8T3MC10-F1
#
_entry.id   AF-A0A8T3MC10-F1
#
_cell.length_a   1.000
_cell.length_b   1.000
_cell.length_c   1.000
_cell.angle_alpha   90.00
_cell.angle_beta   90.00
_cell.angle_gamma   90.00
#
_symmetry.space_group_name_H-M   'P 1'
#
loop_
_entity.id
_entity.type
_entity.pdbx_description
1 polymer ?
#
loop_
_entity_poly.entity_id
_entity_poly.type
_entity_poly.pdbx_seq_one_letter_code
_entity_poly.pdbx_strand_id
1 'polypeptide(L)'
;MAVVDGEIAQRWECTPAQLLDAGMANLADRLAKVSSTQATVGVVRGRLARLLDTPAGVAASVLLLEDELVRLFGDADQVFLAPSAGRLISFPLSTPPQVIVESALALEMDEFAPLLMDPFVMVDGELHWQSGSGEDYLADHQGWRQSGQPGEL
;
A
#
# COMPACT_ATOMS: atom_id res chain seq x y z
N MET A 1 0.17 -3.71 -13.99
CA MET A 1 -0.84 -3.83 -15.07
C MET A 1 -1.92 -4.80 -14.59
N ALA A 2 -3.15 -4.32 -14.37
CA ALA A 2 -4.25 -5.18 -13.94
C ALA A 2 -4.63 -6.15 -15.07
N VAL A 3 -4.74 -7.44 -14.76
CA VAL A 3 -5.11 -8.47 -15.73
C VAL A 3 -6.61 -8.68 -15.63
N VAL A 4 -7.33 -8.43 -16.72
CA VAL A 4 -8.76 -8.67 -16.83
C VAL A 4 -9.00 -9.85 -17.76
N ASP A 5 -9.84 -10.78 -17.32
CA ASP A 5 -10.18 -11.98 -18.07
C ASP A 5 -10.97 -11.64 -19.36
N GLY A 6 -10.41 -12.05 -20.50
CA GLY A 6 -11.01 -11.82 -21.81
C GLY A 6 -12.31 -12.60 -22.04
N GLU A 7 -12.47 -13.78 -21.44
CA GLU A 7 -13.69 -14.59 -21.58
C GLU A 7 -14.87 -13.92 -20.86
N ILE A 8 -14.62 -13.31 -19.70
CA ILE A 8 -15.63 -12.53 -18.96
C ILE A 8 -16.01 -11.27 -19.75
N ALA A 9 -15.03 -10.55 -20.31
CA ALA A 9 -15.26 -9.38 -21.14
C ALA A 9 -16.16 -9.72 -22.33
N GLN A 10 -15.86 -10.82 -23.03
CA GLN A 10 -16.65 -11.31 -24.15
C GLN A 10 -18.07 -11.68 -23.72
N ARG A 11 -18.22 -12.39 -22.59
CA ARG A 11 -19.54 -12.76 -22.05
C ARG A 11 -20.41 -11.54 -21.72
N TRP A 12 -19.80 -10.43 -21.30
CA TRP A 12 -20.49 -9.18 -20.99
C TRP A 12 -20.51 -8.20 -22.16
N GLU A 13 -20.14 -8.64 -23.36
CA GLU A 13 -20.16 -7.85 -24.59
C GLU A 13 -19.38 -6.53 -24.49
N CYS A 14 -18.25 -6.55 -23.78
CA CYS A 14 -17.40 -5.38 -23.58
C CYS A 14 -15.91 -5.73 -23.74
N THR A 15 -15.07 -4.71 -23.75
CA THR A 15 -13.61 -4.88 -23.82
C THR A 15 -13.02 -5.05 -22.41
N PRO A 16 -11.87 -5.74 -22.27
CA PRO A 16 -11.16 -5.81 -20.99
C PRO A 16 -10.85 -4.43 -20.39
N ALA A 17 -10.58 -3.42 -21.23
CA ALA A 17 -10.38 -2.04 -20.79
C ALA A 17 -11.65 -1.44 -20.16
N GLN A 18 -12.82 -1.60 -20.80
CA GLN A 18 -14.09 -1.14 -20.21
C GLN A 18 -14.42 -1.83 -18.89
N LEU A 19 -14.11 -3.12 -18.75
CA LEU A 19 -14.25 -3.83 -17.49
C LEU A 19 -13.31 -3.28 -16.42
N LEU A 20 -12.05 -3.02 -16.76
CA LEU A 20 -11.09 -2.42 -15.85
C LEU A 20 -11.57 -1.04 -15.39
N ASP A 21 -11.96 -0.18 -16.33
CA ASP A 21 -12.45 1.17 -16.05
C ASP A 21 -13.67 1.13 -15.11
N ALA A 22 -14.64 0.25 -15.40
CA ALA A 22 -15.80 0.06 -14.54
C ALA A 22 -15.42 -0.49 -13.16
N GLY A 23 -14.44 -1.40 -13.09
CA GLY A 23 -13.90 -1.94 -11.84
C GLY A 23 -13.24 -0.86 -10.99
N MET A 24 -12.38 -0.04 -11.58
CA MET A 24 -11.68 1.06 -10.91
C MET A 24 -12.65 2.16 -10.45
N ALA A 25 -13.64 2.52 -11.26
CA ALA A 25 -14.69 3.45 -10.87
C ALA A 25 -15.51 2.93 -9.67
N ASN A 26 -15.93 1.66 -9.73
CA ASN A 26 -16.62 1.02 -8.61
C ASN A 26 -15.79 0.96 -7.34
N LEU A 27 -14.47 0.75 -7.46
CA LEU A 27 -13.55 0.77 -6.34
C LEU A 27 -13.46 2.18 -5.73
N ALA A 28 -13.27 3.21 -6.56
CA ALA A 28 -13.23 4.60 -6.11
C ALA A 28 -14.52 4.99 -5.37
N ASP A 29 -15.69 4.64 -5.90
CA ASP A 29 -16.99 4.89 -5.25
C ASP A 29 -17.14 4.20 -3.89
N ARG A 30 -16.52 3.04 -3.70
CA ARG A 30 -16.50 2.34 -2.41
C ARG A 30 -15.56 3.01 -1.43
N LEU A 31 -14.36 3.40 -1.87
CA LEU A 31 -13.37 4.05 -1.03
C LEU A 31 -13.76 5.47 -0.64
N ALA A 32 -14.49 6.19 -1.49
CA ALA A 32 -15.03 7.51 -1.17
C ALA A 32 -15.93 7.52 0.08
N LYS A 33 -16.52 6.36 0.43
CA LYS A 33 -17.34 6.18 1.64
C LYS A 33 -16.52 5.89 2.89
N VAL A 34 -15.23 5.59 2.73
CA VAL A 34 -14.30 5.37 3.84
C VAL A 34 -13.82 6.73 4.33
N SER A 35 -14.18 7.08 5.57
CA SER A 35 -13.72 8.30 6.22
C SER A 35 -12.23 8.21 6.55
N SER A 36 -11.50 9.32 6.43
CA SER A 36 -10.08 9.39 6.85
C SER A 36 -9.90 9.09 8.34
N THR A 37 -10.95 9.29 9.16
CA THR A 37 -10.95 8.93 10.58
C THR A 37 -10.93 7.41 10.82
N GLN A 38 -11.21 6.59 9.79
CA GLN A 38 -11.11 5.13 9.88
C GLN A 38 -9.66 4.65 9.72
N ALA A 39 -8.77 5.47 9.16
CA ALA A 39 -7.33 5.25 9.20
C ALA A 39 -6.78 5.71 10.56
N THR A 40 -6.76 4.78 11.51
CA THR A 40 -6.43 5.05 12.93
C THR A 40 -4.94 4.93 13.20
N VAL A 41 -4.45 5.57 14.26
CA VAL A 41 -3.08 5.36 14.75
C VAL A 41 -3.09 4.20 15.76
N GLY A 42 -2.14 3.28 15.61
CA GLY A 42 -1.95 2.17 16.53
C GLY A 42 -0.47 1.82 16.70
N VAL A 43 -0.21 0.74 17.43
CA VAL A 43 1.14 0.23 17.67
C VAL A 43 1.26 -1.17 17.08
N VAL A 44 2.19 -1.35 16.16
CA VAL A 44 2.55 -2.63 15.56
C VAL A 44 4.00 -2.92 15.90
N ARG A 45 4.26 -4.04 16.58
CA ARG A 45 5.62 -4.45 17.00
C ARG A 45 6.40 -3.33 17.72
N GLY A 46 5.71 -2.55 18.55
CA GLY A 46 6.31 -1.46 19.32
C GLY A 46 6.57 -0.17 18.54
N ARG A 47 6.10 -0.07 17.29
CA ARG A 47 6.19 1.14 16.46
C ARG A 47 4.82 1.73 16.18
N LEU A 48 4.77 3.06 16.11
CA LEU A 48 3.57 3.75 15.65
C LEU A 48 3.35 3.45 14.18
N ALA A 49 2.13 3.07 13.86
CA ALA A 49 1.67 2.81 12.51
C ALA A 49 0.27 3.39 12.34
N ARG A 50 -0.12 3.68 11.10
CA ARG A 50 -1.51 3.95 10.74
C ARG A 50 -2.14 2.68 10.20
N LEU A 51 -3.38 2.40 10.58
CA LEU A 51 -4.07 1.17 10.24
C LEU A 51 -5.44 1.48 9.65
N LEU A 52 -5.74 0.81 8.55
CA LEU A 52 -7.06 0.77 7.96
C LEU A 52 -7.53 -0.69 7.92
N ASP A 53 -8.56 -0.98 8.71
CA ASP A 53 -9.27 -2.24 8.70
C ASP A 53 -10.66 -2.05 8.08
N THR A 54 -10.97 -2.81 7.03
CA THR A 54 -12.27 -2.79 6.38
C THR A 54 -12.88 -4.19 6.35
N PRO A 55 -14.07 -4.39 6.94
CA PRO A 55 -14.74 -5.70 6.90
C PRO A 55 -15.19 -6.11 5.50
N ALA A 56 -15.21 -5.17 4.55
CA ALA A 56 -15.57 -5.40 3.16
C ALA A 56 -14.40 -5.96 2.31
N GLY A 57 -13.19 -6.10 2.87
CA GLY A 57 -12.04 -6.66 2.13
C GLY A 57 -11.48 -5.72 1.05
N VAL A 58 -11.54 -4.41 1.27
CA VAL A 58 -11.13 -3.39 0.26
C VAL A 58 -9.95 -2.53 0.69
N ALA A 59 -9.40 -2.74 1.89
CA ALA A 59 -8.34 -1.88 2.42
C ALA A 59 -7.06 -2.00 1.59
N ALA A 60 -6.67 -3.20 1.19
CA ALA A 60 -5.50 -3.39 0.33
C ALA A 60 -5.70 -2.77 -1.06
N SER A 61 -6.93 -2.74 -1.57
CA SER A 61 -7.26 -2.15 -2.87
C SER A 61 -7.02 -0.64 -2.93
N VAL A 62 -6.88 0.04 -1.79
CA VAL A 62 -6.48 1.46 -1.75
C VAL A 62 -5.14 1.68 -2.44
N LEU A 63 -4.23 0.67 -2.44
CA LEU A 63 -2.95 0.71 -3.17
C LEU A 63 -3.10 0.92 -4.69
N LEU A 64 -4.29 0.70 -5.25
CA LEU A 64 -4.56 0.90 -6.67
C LEU A 64 -5.02 2.34 -7.00
N LEU A 65 -5.22 3.18 -5.98
CA LEU A 65 -5.76 4.54 -6.10
C LEU A 65 -4.95 5.49 -5.20
N GLU A 66 -3.88 6.07 -5.76
CA GLU A 66 -2.93 6.92 -5.02
C GLU A 66 -3.60 8.11 -4.33
N ASP A 67 -4.53 8.79 -4.99
CA ASP A 67 -5.28 9.90 -4.38
C ASP A 67 -6.01 9.48 -3.10
N GLU A 68 -6.53 8.24 -3.07
CA GLU A 68 -7.20 7.68 -1.90
C GLU A 68 -6.21 7.27 -0.80
N LEU A 69 -5.00 6.79 -1.17
CA LEU A 69 -3.91 6.60 -0.21
C LEU A 69 -3.57 7.91 0.49
N VAL A 70 -3.32 8.97 -0.29
CA VAL A 70 -2.96 10.29 0.25
C VAL A 70 -4.08 10.85 1.13
N ARG A 71 -5.34 10.74 0.68
CA ARG A 71 -6.49 11.20 1.46
C ARG A 71 -6.63 10.48 2.80
N LEU A 72 -6.39 9.17 2.84
CA LEU A 72 -6.59 8.35 4.04
C LEU A 72 -5.37 8.40 4.97
N PHE A 73 -4.16 8.30 4.42
CA PHE A 73 -2.90 8.13 5.15
C PHE A 73 -2.03 9.39 5.22
N GLY A 74 -2.38 10.44 4.49
CA GLY A 74 -1.57 11.65 4.33
C GLY A 74 -0.56 11.49 3.19
N ASP A 75 0.12 12.58 2.86
CA ASP A 75 1.11 12.70 1.77
C ASP A 75 2.56 12.41 2.22
N ALA A 76 2.79 12.17 3.51
CA ALA A 76 4.11 11.91 4.05
C ALA A 76 4.71 10.58 3.54
N ASP A 77 6.02 10.57 3.37
CA ASP A 77 6.77 9.36 3.01
C ASP A 77 6.52 8.21 4.00
N GLN A 78 6.07 7.08 3.46
CA GLN A 78 5.61 5.97 4.26
C GLN A 78 5.72 4.65 3.53
N VAL A 79 5.78 3.56 4.31
CA VAL A 79 5.81 2.19 3.82
C VAL A 79 4.50 1.52 4.16
N PHE A 80 3.83 0.97 3.16
CA PHE A 80 2.58 0.26 3.29
C PHE A 80 2.77 -1.26 3.28
N LEU A 81 2.06 -1.92 4.19
CA LEU A 81 1.90 -3.37 4.24
C LEU A 81 0.43 -3.73 4.02
N ALA A 82 0.15 -4.65 3.11
CA ALA A 82 -1.17 -5.18 2.83
C ALA A 82 -1.24 -6.68 3.18
N PRO A 83 -1.24 -7.05 4.47
CA PRO A 83 -1.19 -8.47 4.87
C PRO A 83 -2.44 -9.24 4.42
N SER A 84 -3.59 -8.56 4.27
CA SER A 84 -4.84 -9.16 3.82
C SER A 84 -5.66 -8.16 3.01
N ALA A 85 -6.65 -8.66 2.25
CA ALA A 85 -7.55 -7.77 1.49
C ALA A 85 -8.27 -6.73 2.38
N GLY A 86 -8.56 -7.10 3.63
CA GLY A 86 -9.26 -6.27 4.60
C GLY A 86 -8.37 -5.33 5.40
N ARG A 87 -7.04 -5.42 5.29
CA ARG A 87 -6.11 -4.68 6.15
C ARG A 87 -5.01 -4.00 5.36
N LEU A 88 -4.83 -2.71 5.59
CA LEU A 88 -3.71 -1.91 5.10
C LEU A 88 -3.07 -1.16 6.26
N ILE A 89 -1.74 -1.23 6.37
CA ILE A 89 -0.98 -0.62 7.45
C ILE A 89 0.08 0.28 6.83
N SER A 90 0.27 1.48 7.35
CA SER A 90 1.36 2.36 6.97
C SER A 90 2.31 2.62 8.15
N PHE A 91 3.60 2.63 7.86
CA PHE A 91 4.65 3.03 8.76
C PHE A 91 5.36 4.26 8.20
N PRO A 92 5.81 5.20 9.05
CA PRO A 92 6.72 6.26 8.58
C PRO A 92 7.95 5.66 7.91
N LEU A 93 8.46 6.29 6.85
CA LEU A 93 9.67 5.82 6.14
C LEU A 93 10.92 5.74 7.05
N SER A 94 10.92 6.48 8.17
CA SER A 94 11.96 6.39 9.20
C SER A 94 11.93 5.10 10.04
N THR A 95 10.93 4.24 9.86
CA THR A 95 10.82 2.97 10.58
C THR A 95 11.91 2.03 10.10
N PRO A 96 12.67 1.38 11.01
CA PRO A 96 13.74 0.47 10.60
C PRO A 96 13.23 -0.64 9.66
N PRO A 97 13.89 -0.89 8.51
CA PRO A 97 13.46 -1.89 7.53
C PRO A 97 13.19 -3.28 8.12
N GLN A 98 14.06 -3.72 9.04
CA GLN A 98 13.89 -5.00 9.74
C GLN A 98 12.55 -5.09 10.47
N VAL A 99 12.07 -3.99 11.08
CA VAL A 99 10.77 -3.98 11.77
C VAL A 99 9.62 -4.07 10.78
N ILE A 100 9.75 -3.47 9.60
CA ILE A 100 8.74 -3.58 8.53
C ILE A 100 8.62 -5.04 8.07
N VAL A 101 9.75 -5.68 7.76
CA VAL A 101 9.80 -7.09 7.31
C VAL A 101 9.27 -8.03 8.38
N GLU A 102 9.71 -7.89 9.64
CA GLU A 102 9.22 -8.70 10.75
C GLU A 102 7.72 -8.49 11.00
N SER A 103 7.22 -7.26 10.82
CA SER A 103 5.80 -6.96 10.94
C SER A 103 5.01 -7.60 9.81
N ALA A 104 5.47 -7.50 8.56
CA ALA A 104 4.81 -8.10 7.40
C ALA A 104 4.64 -9.61 7.59
N LEU A 105 5.74 -10.32 7.87
CA LEU A 105 5.74 -11.76 8.09
C LEU A 105 4.81 -12.16 9.24
N ALA A 106 4.88 -11.43 10.36
CA ALA A 106 4.03 -11.71 11.51
C ALA A 106 2.53 -11.57 11.19
N LEU A 107 2.16 -10.47 10.53
CA LEU A 107 0.77 -10.15 10.24
C LEU A 107 0.18 -11.11 9.19
N GLU A 108 1.00 -11.52 8.22
CA GLU A 108 0.60 -12.51 7.20
C GLU A 108 0.43 -13.91 7.80
N MET A 109 1.28 -14.31 8.75
CA MET A 109 1.15 -15.59 9.45
C MET A 109 -0.12 -15.69 10.31
N ASP A 110 -0.63 -14.56 10.78
CA ASP A 110 -1.86 -14.48 11.58
C ASP A 110 -3.13 -14.41 10.71
N GLU A 111 -3.00 -14.28 9.38
CA GLU A 111 -4.13 -14.12 8.46
C GLU A 111 -4.55 -15.47 7.85
N PHE A 112 -5.86 -15.68 7.69
CA PHE A 112 -6.36 -16.93 7.10
C PHE A 112 -6.09 -17.01 5.59
N ALA A 113 -6.13 -15.87 4.89
CA ALA A 113 -5.87 -15.75 3.46
C ALA A 113 -4.96 -14.54 3.20
N PRO A 114 -3.64 -14.66 3.45
CA PRO A 114 -2.71 -13.56 3.28
C PRO A 114 -2.52 -13.23 1.80
N LEU A 115 -2.24 -11.95 1.51
CA LEU A 115 -1.94 -11.52 0.13
C LEU A 115 -0.49 -11.80 -0.27
N LEU A 116 0.42 -11.97 0.69
CA LEU A 116 1.85 -12.25 0.48
C LEU A 116 2.49 -11.23 -0.47
N MET A 117 2.19 -9.95 -0.25
CA MET A 117 2.66 -8.85 -1.08
C MET A 117 3.88 -8.20 -0.47
N ASP A 118 4.89 -7.92 -1.29
CA ASP A 118 6.00 -7.07 -0.89
C ASP A 118 5.51 -5.67 -0.45
N PRO A 119 6.22 -4.99 0.46
CA PRO A 119 5.87 -3.64 0.87
C PRO A 119 5.81 -2.66 -0.30
N PHE A 120 4.91 -1.67 -0.18
CA PHE A 120 4.84 -0.53 -1.08
C PHE A 120 5.44 0.69 -0.39
N VAL A 121 6.18 1.50 -1.12
CA VAL A 121 6.78 2.72 -0.57
C VAL A 121 6.16 3.91 -1.29
N MET A 122 5.68 4.87 -0.52
CA MET A 122 5.27 6.17 -1.05
C MET A 122 6.37 7.19 -0.75
N VAL A 123 6.87 7.84 -1.79
CA VAL A 123 7.89 8.90 -1.72
C VAL A 123 7.45 10.05 -2.60
N ASP A 124 7.48 11.27 -2.07
CA ASP A 124 7.11 12.49 -2.83
C ASP A 124 5.70 12.39 -3.48
N GLY A 125 4.79 11.65 -2.84
CA GLY A 125 3.42 11.45 -3.33
C GLY A 125 3.25 10.36 -4.40
N GLU A 126 4.31 9.68 -4.81
CA GLU A 126 4.27 8.59 -5.79
C GLU A 126 4.39 7.22 -5.12
N LEU A 127 3.58 6.24 -5.55
CA LEU A 127 3.60 4.88 -5.00
C LEU A 127 4.53 3.98 -5.82
N HIS A 128 5.53 3.42 -5.14
CA HIS A 128 6.47 2.47 -5.71
C HIS A 128 6.24 1.07 -5.13
N TRP A 129 6.10 0.08 -6.02
CA TRP A 129 6.09 -1.32 -5.63
C TRP A 129 7.53 -1.84 -5.59
N GLN A 130 7.95 -2.44 -4.46
CA GLN A 130 9.24 -3.11 -4.39
C GLN A 130 9.18 -4.45 -5.12
N SER A 131 9.55 -4.47 -6.40
CA SER A 131 9.69 -5.72 -7.13
C SER A 131 11.11 -6.28 -6.96
N GLY A 132 11.26 -7.34 -6.15
CA GLY A 132 12.51 -8.11 -6.03
C GLY A 132 13.36 -7.73 -4.80
N SER A 133 13.85 -8.77 -4.10
CA SER A 133 14.64 -8.77 -2.85
C SER A 133 14.57 -7.44 -2.09
N GLY A 134 13.64 -7.33 -1.13
CA GLY A 134 13.31 -6.13 -0.33
C GLY A 134 14.45 -5.44 0.45
N GLU A 135 15.70 -5.73 0.11
CA GLU A 135 16.90 -5.01 0.51
C GLU A 135 17.14 -3.77 -0.36
N ASP A 136 16.89 -3.79 -1.67
CA ASP A 136 17.44 -2.74 -2.57
C ASP A 136 16.82 -1.35 -2.34
N TYR A 137 15.49 -1.19 -2.21
CA TYR A 137 14.91 0.16 -2.10
C TYR A 137 14.97 0.76 -0.67
N LEU A 138 14.82 -0.08 0.36
CA LEU A 138 14.99 0.35 1.76
C LEU A 138 16.45 0.61 2.12
N ALA A 139 17.40 -0.08 1.46
CA ALA A 139 18.83 0.22 1.57
C ALA A 139 19.24 1.45 0.74
N ASP A 140 18.77 1.57 -0.51
CA ASP A 140 19.17 2.66 -1.42
C ASP A 140 18.69 4.03 -0.94
N HIS A 141 17.51 4.14 -0.31
CA HIS A 141 17.02 5.41 0.24
C HIS A 141 17.63 5.80 1.60
N GLN A 142 18.39 4.92 2.26
CA GLN A 142 19.34 5.36 3.28
C GLN A 142 20.59 6.01 2.65
N GLY A 143 20.97 5.62 1.43
CA GLY A 143 22.08 6.20 0.67
C GLY A 143 21.84 7.66 0.25
N TRP A 144 20.59 8.02 -0.10
CA TRP A 144 20.23 9.39 -0.50
C TRP A 144 20.30 10.42 0.64
N ARG A 145 20.11 10.02 1.90
CA ARG A 145 20.30 10.91 3.06
C ARG A 145 21.77 11.05 3.49
N GLN A 146 22.67 10.17 3.04
CA GLN A 146 24.11 10.29 3.34
C GLN A 146 24.90 11.06 2.27
N SER A 147 24.39 11.18 1.03
CA SER A 147 25.01 12.00 -0.03
C SER A 147 24.65 13.48 0.03
N GLY A 148 23.69 13.86 0.87
CA GLY A 148 23.27 15.26 1.10
C GLY A 148 24.05 15.98 2.20
N GLN A 149 25.37 15.81 2.29
CA GLN A 149 26.17 16.78 3.06
C GLN A 149 26.09 18.14 2.34
N PRO A 150 25.57 19.21 2.98
CA PRO A 150 25.67 20.54 2.42
C PRO A 150 27.15 20.92 2.35
N GLY A 151 27.60 21.22 1.13
CA GLY A 151 28.88 21.86 0.91
C GLY A 151 29.02 23.12 1.76
N GLU A 152 30.17 23.21 2.41
CA GLU A 152 30.96 24.42 2.66
C GLU A 152 30.24 25.77 2.53
N LEU A 153 30.03 26.42 3.68
CA LEU A 153 30.27 27.85 3.87
C LEU A 153 31.08 28.05 5.15
#